data_AF-F0QR02-F1
#
_entry.id   AF-F0QR02-F1
#
_cell.length_a   1.000
_cell.length_b   1.000
_cell.length_c   1.000
_cell.angle_alpha   90.00
_cell.angle_beta   90.00
_cell.angle_gamma   90.00
#
_symmetry.space_group_name_H-M   'P 1'
#
loop_
_entity.id
_entity.type
_entity.pdbx_description
1 polymer ?
#
loop_
_entity_poly.entity_id
_entity_poly.type
_entity_poly.pdbx_seq_one_letter_code
_entity_poly.pdbx_strand_id
1 'polypeptide(L)'
;MVGDKKKFLVRLRKETLAPFNECLKALEEAKYDYDKAKGLLFKKSIKHSSSTSSGDSELPEGKIFQVHTEDYSIAALFCMRAETDFVTNSADFKSTASEIADILLNYLQKGENKTLSLEEFLKLQSTKDELTVEQKISSLSSITKETIKITELIVSPVSEEKCLNLSYVHHNNKLGAILSLKTGEKTDIENIFEIKKLVLHYAASNCLFLTEEEVCPNWLEQEKIN
;
A
#
# COMPACT_ATOMS: atom_id res chain seq x y z
N MET A 1 -24.57 -29.11 -15.85
CA MET A 1 -24.95 -29.07 -14.42
C MET A 1 -23.85 -29.54 -13.47
N VAL A 2 -23.26 -30.75 -13.55
CA VAL A 2 -22.14 -31.13 -12.65
C VAL A 2 -20.79 -30.50 -13.06
N GLY A 3 -20.56 -30.30 -14.36
CA GLY A 3 -19.36 -29.64 -14.89
C GLY A 3 -19.22 -28.17 -14.52
N ASP A 4 -20.34 -27.45 -14.38
CA ASP A 4 -20.35 -26.01 -14.08
C ASP A 4 -20.02 -25.73 -12.60
N LYS A 5 -20.45 -26.62 -11.69
CA LYS A 5 -20.16 -26.52 -10.24
C LYS A 5 -18.68 -26.59 -9.93
N LYS A 6 -17.95 -27.55 -10.53
CA LYS A 6 -16.50 -27.67 -10.36
C LYS A 6 -15.75 -26.48 -10.95
N LYS A 7 -16.20 -25.96 -12.10
CA LYS A 7 -15.62 -24.77 -12.71
C LYS A 7 -15.77 -23.54 -11.82
N PHE A 8 -16.96 -23.31 -11.25
CA PHE A 8 -17.16 -22.21 -10.31
C PHE A 8 -16.33 -22.35 -9.05
N LEU A 9 -16.21 -23.55 -8.47
CA LEU A 9 -15.37 -23.76 -7.28
C LEU A 9 -13.89 -23.47 -7.54
N VAL A 10 -13.35 -23.96 -8.66
CA VAL A 10 -11.96 -23.69 -9.06
C VAL A 10 -11.74 -22.21 -9.34
N ARG A 11 -12.69 -21.57 -10.04
CA ARG A 11 -12.62 -20.14 -10.34
C ARG A 11 -12.68 -19.29 -9.07
N LEU A 12 -13.63 -19.58 -8.18
CA LEU A 12 -13.83 -18.85 -6.93
C LEU A 12 -12.60 -18.97 -6.03
N ARG A 13 -12.02 -20.17 -5.92
CA ARG A 13 -10.76 -20.37 -5.18
C ARG A 13 -9.59 -19.64 -5.82
N LYS A 14 -9.50 -19.61 -7.15
CA LYS A 14 -8.42 -18.89 -7.86
C LYS A 14 -8.53 -17.37 -7.70
N GLU A 15 -9.74 -16.82 -7.72
CA GLU A 15 -9.97 -15.38 -7.60
C GLU A 15 -9.95 -14.88 -6.16
N THR A 16 -10.46 -15.66 -5.20
CA THR A 16 -10.62 -15.22 -3.80
C THR A 16 -9.58 -15.81 -2.87
N LEU A 17 -8.89 -16.88 -3.28
CA LEU A 17 -7.88 -17.60 -2.50
C LEU A 17 -8.39 -18.15 -1.16
N ALA A 18 -9.70 -18.08 -0.93
CA ALA A 18 -10.32 -18.60 0.27
C ALA A 18 -10.15 -20.13 0.36
N PRO A 19 -10.09 -20.69 1.59
CA PRO A 19 -9.98 -22.13 1.78
C PRO A 19 -11.04 -22.89 1.00
N PHE A 20 -10.67 -24.07 0.46
CA PHE A 20 -11.55 -24.87 -0.41
C PHE A 20 -12.94 -25.10 0.19
N ASN A 21 -12.99 -25.45 1.48
CA ASN A 21 -14.24 -25.70 2.18
C ASN A 21 -15.10 -24.45 2.34
N GLU A 22 -14.49 -23.27 2.50
CA GLU A 22 -15.25 -22.02 2.57
C GLU A 22 -15.79 -21.63 1.20
N CYS A 23 -15.01 -21.83 0.12
CA CYS A 23 -15.51 -21.66 -1.25
C CYS A 23 -16.69 -22.59 -1.56
N LEU A 24 -16.60 -23.85 -1.13
CA LEU A 24 -17.67 -24.83 -1.33
C LEU A 24 -18.93 -24.43 -0.56
N LYS A 25 -18.81 -24.11 0.74
CA LYS A 25 -19.94 -23.64 1.56
C LYS A 25 -20.57 -22.38 0.99
N ALA A 26 -19.78 -21.41 0.55
CA ALA A 26 -20.30 -20.17 -0.03
C ALA A 26 -21.07 -20.43 -1.33
N LEU A 27 -20.58 -21.34 -2.17
CA LEU A 27 -21.31 -21.77 -3.36
C LEU A 27 -22.61 -22.52 -3.01
N GLU A 28 -22.60 -23.39 -1.99
CA GLU A 28 -23.80 -24.10 -1.54
C GLU A 28 -24.86 -23.13 -0.96
N GLU A 29 -24.44 -22.19 -0.10
CA GLU A 29 -25.29 -21.14 0.48
C GLU A 29 -25.84 -20.19 -0.61
N ALA A 30 -25.03 -19.89 -1.63
CA ALA A 30 -25.43 -19.09 -2.79
C ALA A 30 -26.23 -19.87 -3.84
N LYS A 31 -26.53 -21.17 -3.63
CA LYS A 31 -27.17 -22.05 -4.63
C LYS A 31 -26.44 -22.06 -5.98
N TYR A 32 -25.11 -22.01 -5.95
CA TYR A 32 -24.19 -21.98 -7.09
C TYR A 32 -24.28 -20.72 -7.96
N ASP A 33 -24.81 -19.62 -7.41
CA ASP A 33 -24.66 -18.28 -7.96
C ASP A 33 -23.25 -17.75 -7.64
N TYR A 34 -22.48 -17.46 -8.70
CA TYR A 34 -21.06 -17.10 -8.58
C TYR A 34 -20.85 -15.76 -7.87
N ASP A 35 -21.56 -14.71 -8.29
CA ASP A 35 -21.37 -13.35 -7.77
C ASP A 35 -21.85 -13.27 -6.32
N LYS A 36 -22.95 -13.97 -6.02
CA LYS A 36 -23.45 -14.08 -4.65
C LYS A 36 -22.49 -14.87 -3.75
N ALA A 37 -21.90 -15.97 -4.24
CA ALA A 37 -20.91 -16.73 -3.49
C ALA A 37 -19.64 -15.90 -3.20
N LYS A 38 -19.18 -15.12 -4.17
CA LYS A 38 -18.05 -14.20 -4.02
C LYS A 38 -18.33 -13.15 -2.94
N GLY A 39 -19.53 -12.55 -2.97
CA GLY A 39 -19.96 -11.61 -1.93
C GLY A 39 -20.09 -12.23 -0.54
N LEU A 40 -20.57 -13.48 -0.43
CA LEU A 40 -20.65 -14.20 0.84
C LEU A 40 -19.26 -14.51 1.43
N LEU A 41 -18.33 -14.96 0.60
CA LEU A 41 -16.94 -15.19 1.02
C LEU A 41 -16.30 -13.92 1.55
N PHE A 42 -16.48 -12.81 0.84
CA PHE A 42 -15.94 -11.53 1.24
C PHE A 42 -16.52 -11.02 2.57
N LYS A 43 -17.84 -11.15 2.76
CA LYS A 43 -18.47 -10.81 4.05
C LYS A 43 -17.97 -11.68 5.20
N LYS A 44 -17.72 -12.97 4.95
CA LYS A 44 -17.16 -13.89 5.95
C LYS A 44 -15.68 -13.58 6.24
N SER A 45 -14.91 -13.17 5.24
CA SER A 45 -13.49 -12.86 5.41
C SER A 45 -13.30 -11.67 6.35
N ILE A 46 -14.05 -10.58 6.14
CA ILE A 46 -14.03 -9.37 6.98
C ILE A 46 -14.41 -9.67 8.44
N LYS A 47 -15.43 -10.50 8.68
CA LYS A 47 -15.84 -10.84 10.05
C LYS A 47 -14.73 -11.55 10.83
N HIS A 48 -13.98 -12.43 10.17
CA HIS A 48 -12.89 -13.16 10.82
C HIS A 48 -11.67 -12.29 11.14
N SER A 49 -11.34 -11.28 10.34
CA SER A 49 -10.21 -10.39 10.64
C SER A 49 -10.50 -9.44 11.80
N SER A 50 -11.76 -9.00 11.94
CA SER A 50 -12.17 -8.10 13.05
C SER A 50 -12.05 -8.71 14.46
N SER A 51 -11.90 -10.03 14.57
CA SER A 51 -11.72 -10.76 15.84
C SER A 51 -10.27 -10.98 16.25
N THR A 52 -9.30 -10.61 15.42
CA THR A 52 -7.86 -10.79 15.68
C THR A 52 -7.18 -9.44 15.51
N SER A 53 -7.10 -8.66 16.60
CA SER A 53 -6.41 -7.37 16.60
C SER A 53 -5.10 -7.47 17.38
N SER A 54 -4.00 -7.62 16.64
CA SER A 54 -2.65 -7.49 17.18
C SER A 54 -2.16 -6.04 17.11
N GLY A 55 -1.31 -5.63 18.06
CA GLY A 55 -0.69 -4.29 18.07
C GLY A 55 0.37 -4.13 16.97
N ASP A 56 0.78 -2.91 16.63
CA ASP A 56 1.75 -2.69 15.53
C ASP A 56 3.15 -3.26 15.84
N SER A 57 3.50 -3.36 17.12
CA SER A 57 4.72 -4.02 17.62
C SER A 57 4.76 -5.53 17.35
N GLU A 58 3.63 -6.14 17.02
CA GLU A 58 3.50 -7.58 16.75
C GLU A 58 3.59 -7.91 15.24
N LEU A 59 3.85 -6.91 14.39
CA LEU A 59 3.98 -7.05 12.94
C LEU A 59 5.43 -6.78 12.51
N PRO A 60 6.40 -7.69 12.72
CA PRO A 60 7.82 -7.43 12.43
C PRO A 60 8.12 -7.31 10.93
N GLU A 61 7.29 -7.88 10.07
CA GLU A 61 7.57 -7.99 8.64
C GLU A 61 6.76 -6.99 7.82
N GLY A 62 7.44 -6.01 7.22
CA GLY A 62 6.82 -5.00 6.36
C GLY A 62 7.41 -4.91 4.97
N LYS A 63 6.63 -4.37 4.03
CA LYS A 63 7.08 -3.92 2.71
C LYS A 63 6.51 -2.55 2.37
N ILE A 64 7.37 -1.72 1.81
CA ILE A 64 7.05 -0.39 1.32
C ILE A 64 6.65 -0.50 -0.16
N PHE A 65 5.58 0.18 -0.49
CA PHE A 65 5.04 0.30 -1.83
C PHE A 65 5.03 1.78 -2.21
N GLN A 66 5.33 2.06 -3.47
CA GLN A 66 5.38 3.42 -4.00
C GLN A 66 4.33 3.62 -5.08
N VAL A 67 3.78 4.83 -5.13
CA VAL A 67 2.95 5.33 -6.21
C VAL A 67 3.46 6.70 -6.64
N HIS A 68 3.34 7.01 -7.92
CA HIS A 68 3.63 8.34 -8.45
C HIS A 68 2.81 8.55 -9.72
N THR A 69 2.52 9.81 -10.03
CA THR A 69 1.98 10.20 -11.33
C THR A 69 3.08 10.20 -12.39
N GLU A 70 2.71 10.02 -13.66
CA GLU A 70 3.69 9.98 -14.76
C GLU A 70 4.45 11.31 -14.91
N ASP A 71 3.81 12.42 -14.57
CA ASP A 71 4.38 13.77 -14.57
C ASP A 71 5.16 14.10 -13.28
N TYR A 72 5.23 13.17 -12.32
CA TYR A 72 5.85 13.35 -11.00
C TYR A 72 5.29 14.53 -10.20
N SER A 73 4.06 14.96 -10.50
CA SER A 73 3.35 15.97 -9.71
C SER A 73 3.00 15.46 -8.32
N ILE A 74 2.81 14.14 -8.15
CA ILE A 74 2.52 13.51 -6.85
C ILE A 74 3.32 12.22 -6.72
N ALA A 75 3.85 11.98 -5.51
CA ALA A 75 4.38 10.70 -5.10
C ALA A 75 3.82 10.31 -3.72
N ALA A 76 3.62 9.02 -3.46
CA ALA A 76 3.30 8.54 -2.13
C ALA A 76 3.93 7.18 -1.86
N LEU A 77 4.18 6.91 -0.58
CA LEU A 77 4.63 5.63 -0.06
C LEU A 77 3.64 5.13 0.98
N PHE A 78 3.41 3.83 1.03
CA PHE A 78 2.74 3.21 2.17
C PHE A 78 3.46 1.93 2.58
N CYS A 79 3.43 1.65 3.88
CA CYS A 79 4.03 0.45 4.45
C CYS A 79 2.93 -0.54 4.84
N MET A 80 2.92 -1.71 4.21
CA MET A 80 2.04 -2.80 4.58
C MET A 80 2.84 -3.85 5.36
N ARG A 81 2.37 -4.22 6.55
CA ARG A 81 3.03 -5.12 7.50
C ARG A 81 2.19 -6.34 7.81
N ALA A 82 2.86 -7.44 8.12
CA ALA A 82 2.31 -8.73 8.52
C ALA A 82 3.14 -9.35 9.65
N GLU A 83 2.68 -10.49 10.18
CA GLU A 83 3.38 -11.23 11.22
C GLU A 83 4.62 -11.95 10.68
N THR A 84 4.54 -12.53 9.47
CA THR A 84 5.64 -13.32 8.89
C THR A 84 6.10 -12.85 7.51
N ASP A 85 7.33 -13.22 7.17
CA ASP A 85 7.94 -12.94 5.87
C ASP A 85 7.32 -13.80 4.76
N PHE A 86 6.81 -15.00 5.10
CA PHE A 86 6.05 -15.86 4.19
C PHE A 86 4.85 -15.13 3.60
N VAL A 87 4.08 -14.41 4.43
CA VAL A 87 2.92 -13.63 3.97
C VAL A 87 3.38 -12.44 3.13
N THR A 88 4.34 -11.64 3.59
CA THR A 88 4.79 -10.46 2.82
C THR A 88 5.47 -10.82 1.49
N ASN A 89 6.01 -12.04 1.36
CA ASN A 89 6.62 -12.55 0.13
C ASN A 89 5.63 -13.21 -0.84
N SER A 90 4.43 -13.56 -0.37
CA SER A 90 3.37 -14.19 -1.17
C SER A 90 2.94 -13.34 -2.37
N ALA A 91 2.45 -14.01 -3.42
CA ALA A 91 1.89 -13.34 -4.59
C ALA A 91 0.64 -12.52 -4.22
N ASP A 92 -0.18 -13.07 -3.33
CA ASP A 92 -1.46 -12.50 -2.92
C ASP A 92 -1.25 -11.16 -2.22
N PHE A 93 -0.30 -11.10 -1.27
CA PHE A 93 0.08 -9.87 -0.58
C PHE A 93 0.55 -8.79 -1.56
N LYS A 94 1.41 -9.16 -2.53
CA LYS A 94 1.90 -8.23 -3.55
C LYS A 94 0.79 -7.75 -4.48
N SER A 95 -0.13 -8.63 -4.87
CA SER A 95 -1.28 -8.26 -5.71
C SER A 95 -2.25 -7.33 -4.99
N THR A 96 -2.59 -7.61 -3.73
CA THR A 96 -3.45 -6.74 -2.92
C THR A 96 -2.80 -5.38 -2.69
N ALA A 97 -1.49 -5.34 -2.42
CA ALA A 97 -0.77 -4.07 -2.31
C ALA A 97 -0.78 -3.28 -3.63
N SER A 98 -0.65 -3.96 -4.78
CA SER A 98 -0.77 -3.31 -6.10
C SER A 98 -2.16 -2.73 -6.33
N GLU A 99 -3.22 -3.44 -5.95
CA GLU A 99 -4.58 -2.90 -6.05
C GLU A 99 -4.78 -1.69 -5.12
N ILE A 100 -4.24 -1.74 -3.90
CA ILE A 100 -4.28 -0.62 -2.95
C ILE A 100 -3.50 0.58 -3.49
N ALA A 101 -2.35 0.35 -4.13
CA ALA A 101 -1.56 1.36 -4.82
C ALA A 101 -2.36 2.04 -5.95
N ASP A 102 -3.10 1.26 -6.76
CA ASP A 102 -3.99 1.82 -7.78
C ASP A 102 -5.08 2.71 -7.16
N ILE A 103 -5.70 2.29 -6.04
CA ILE A 103 -6.72 3.09 -5.34
C ILE A 103 -6.13 4.42 -4.88
N LEU A 104 -4.96 4.38 -4.24
CA LEU A 104 -4.26 5.56 -3.75
C LEU A 104 -3.94 6.52 -4.89
N LEU A 105 -3.36 6.03 -5.98
CA LEU A 105 -3.00 6.85 -7.14
C LEU A 105 -4.24 7.50 -7.78
N ASN A 106 -5.31 6.72 -7.97
CA ASN A 106 -6.56 7.24 -8.54
C ASN A 106 -7.21 8.31 -7.67
N TYR A 107 -7.09 8.21 -6.35
CA TYR A 107 -7.58 9.23 -5.43
C TYR A 107 -6.74 10.51 -5.52
N LEU A 108 -5.41 10.37 -5.43
CA LEU A 108 -4.47 11.48 -5.44
C LEU A 108 -4.57 12.30 -6.75
N GLN A 109 -4.83 11.63 -7.88
CA GLN A 109 -5.03 12.29 -9.18
C GLN A 109 -6.32 13.12 -9.28
N LYS A 110 -7.35 12.86 -8.45
CA LYS A 110 -8.64 13.56 -8.52
C LYS A 110 -8.67 14.91 -7.81
N GLY A 111 -7.59 15.28 -7.11
CA GLY A 111 -7.20 16.69 -6.99
C GLY A 111 -7.95 17.59 -6.01
N GLU A 112 -8.83 17.10 -5.15
CA GLU A 112 -9.56 17.99 -4.21
C GLU A 112 -9.03 17.99 -2.78
N ASN A 113 -8.33 16.94 -2.33
CA ASN A 113 -7.66 16.92 -1.04
C ASN A 113 -6.23 16.40 -1.19
N LYS A 114 -5.31 17.32 -1.00
CA LYS A 114 -3.90 17.17 -1.31
C LYS A 114 -3.11 16.62 -0.10
N THR A 115 -3.79 16.53 1.06
CA THR A 115 -3.38 15.80 2.26
C THR A 115 -4.29 14.61 2.46
N LEU A 116 -3.72 13.42 2.69
CA LEU A 116 -4.47 12.19 2.97
C LEU A 116 -3.92 11.57 4.24
N SER A 117 -4.76 11.45 5.27
CA SER A 117 -4.41 10.71 6.48
C SER A 117 -4.49 9.20 6.26
N LEU A 118 -3.81 8.43 7.11
CA LEU A 118 -3.89 6.97 7.07
C LEU A 118 -5.34 6.47 7.27
N GLU A 119 -6.11 7.10 8.15
CA GLU A 119 -7.50 6.73 8.40
C GLU A 119 -8.41 6.96 7.18
N GLU A 120 -8.20 8.06 6.47
CA GLU A 120 -8.91 8.35 5.22
C GLU A 120 -8.48 7.37 4.11
N PHE A 121 -7.18 7.05 4.05
CA PHE A 121 -6.65 6.09 3.08
C PHE A 121 -7.31 4.72 3.24
N LEU A 122 -7.45 4.23 4.47
CA LEU A 122 -8.11 2.95 4.77
C LEU A 122 -9.58 2.91 4.31
N LYS A 123 -10.25 4.07 4.25
CA LYS A 123 -11.65 4.21 3.83
C LYS A 123 -11.83 4.37 2.31
N LEU A 124 -10.76 4.61 1.54
CA LEU A 124 -10.86 4.77 0.10
C LEU A 124 -11.39 3.51 -0.57
N GLN A 125 -12.26 3.69 -1.55
CA GLN A 125 -12.90 2.60 -2.30
C GLN A 125 -12.28 2.40 -3.67
N SER A 126 -12.14 1.13 -4.04
CA SER A 126 -11.82 0.72 -5.40
C SER A 126 -12.99 0.98 -6.35
N THR A 127 -12.67 1.54 -7.50
CA THR A 127 -13.65 1.76 -8.59
C THR A 127 -14.01 0.47 -9.33
N LYS A 128 -13.28 -0.62 -9.10
CA LYS A 128 -13.48 -1.91 -9.79
C LYS A 128 -14.48 -2.81 -9.07
N ASP A 129 -14.46 -2.80 -7.74
CA ASP A 129 -15.21 -3.74 -6.89
C ASP A 129 -15.89 -3.10 -5.67
N GLU A 130 -15.83 -1.77 -5.55
CA GLU A 130 -16.44 -0.96 -4.47
C GLU A 130 -15.92 -1.28 -3.05
N LEU A 131 -14.86 -2.08 -2.95
CA LEU A 131 -14.26 -2.47 -1.68
C LEU A 131 -13.33 -1.38 -1.15
N THR A 132 -13.38 -1.14 0.16
CA THR A 132 -12.42 -0.23 0.79
C THR A 132 -11.04 -0.87 0.92
N VAL A 133 -10.00 -0.05 1.06
CA VAL A 133 -8.64 -0.50 1.38
C VAL A 133 -8.64 -1.38 2.65
N GLU A 134 -9.34 -0.95 3.71
CA GLU A 134 -9.50 -1.72 4.95
C GLU A 134 -10.13 -3.10 4.71
N GLN A 135 -11.16 -3.17 3.87
CA GLN A 135 -11.82 -4.44 3.58
C GLN A 135 -10.95 -5.37 2.74
N LYS A 136 -10.14 -4.83 1.81
CA LYS A 136 -9.15 -5.61 1.05
C LYS A 136 -8.09 -6.21 1.97
N ILE A 137 -7.54 -5.42 2.90
CA ILE A 137 -6.59 -5.90 3.92
C ILE A 137 -7.25 -6.96 4.80
N SER A 138 -8.46 -6.70 5.29
CA SER A 138 -9.23 -7.63 6.12
C SER A 138 -9.46 -8.97 5.42
N SER A 139 -9.79 -8.93 4.13
CA SER A 139 -9.95 -10.15 3.34
C SER A 139 -8.66 -10.93 3.24
N LEU A 140 -7.53 -10.26 2.98
CA LEU A 140 -6.21 -10.89 2.91
C LEU A 140 -5.82 -11.51 4.26
N SER A 141 -5.96 -10.78 5.37
CA SER A 141 -5.70 -11.30 6.73
C SER A 141 -6.50 -12.57 7.03
N SER A 142 -7.75 -12.62 6.56
CA SER A 142 -8.61 -13.79 6.75
C SER A 142 -8.18 -15.01 5.92
N ILE A 143 -7.60 -14.78 4.75
CA ILE A 143 -7.08 -15.83 3.86
C ILE A 143 -5.77 -16.38 4.42
N THR A 144 -4.85 -15.50 4.83
CA THR A 144 -3.53 -15.85 5.35
C THR A 144 -3.56 -16.36 6.78
N LYS A 145 -4.61 -16.00 7.54
CA LYS A 145 -4.71 -16.25 8.99
C LYS A 145 -3.64 -15.54 9.80
N GLU A 146 -3.13 -14.42 9.28
CA GLU A 146 -2.20 -13.52 9.97
C GLU A 146 -2.77 -12.11 10.00
N THR A 147 -2.40 -11.33 11.02
CA THR A 147 -2.71 -9.92 11.07
C THR A 147 -1.91 -9.17 10.00
N ILE A 148 -2.61 -8.41 9.15
CA ILE A 148 -2.00 -7.52 8.16
C ILE A 148 -2.55 -6.11 8.37
N LYS A 149 -1.68 -5.11 8.30
CA LYS A 149 -2.04 -3.70 8.43
C LYS A 149 -1.26 -2.81 7.49
N ILE A 150 -1.80 -1.64 7.18
CA ILE A 150 -0.99 -0.51 6.70
C ILE A 150 -0.66 0.32 7.93
N THR A 151 0.62 0.52 8.21
CA THR A 151 1.08 1.24 9.42
C THR A 151 1.54 2.65 9.12
N GLU A 152 1.97 2.92 7.88
CA GLU A 152 2.51 4.21 7.49
C GLU A 152 2.01 4.61 6.11
N LEU A 153 1.76 5.90 5.95
CA LEU A 153 1.44 6.56 4.69
C LEU A 153 2.23 7.88 4.67
N ILE A 154 3.00 8.09 3.61
CA ILE A 154 3.70 9.34 3.34
C ILE A 154 3.25 9.79 1.96
N VAL A 155 2.66 10.98 1.87
CA VAL A 155 2.28 11.61 0.61
C VAL A 155 3.20 12.81 0.41
N SER A 156 3.69 13.01 -0.80
CA SER A 156 4.52 14.15 -1.13
C SER A 156 3.81 15.47 -0.80
N PRO A 157 4.54 16.47 -0.31
CA PRO A 157 3.99 17.77 0.03
C PRO A 157 3.29 18.44 -1.15
N VAL A 158 2.34 19.25 -0.75
CA VAL A 158 1.48 20.04 -1.60
C VAL A 158 2.12 21.39 -1.77
N SER A 159 2.46 21.73 -3.00
CA SER A 159 2.95 23.08 -3.32
C SER A 159 2.03 23.76 -4.32
N GLU A 160 1.90 25.08 -4.17
CA GLU A 160 1.37 25.97 -5.21
C GLU A 160 2.40 26.18 -6.33
N GLU A 161 3.67 25.99 -6.00
CA GLU A 161 4.78 26.07 -6.93
C GLU A 161 5.01 24.73 -7.63
N LYS A 162 5.63 24.76 -8.81
CA LYS A 162 5.91 23.56 -9.60
C LYS A 162 6.98 22.71 -8.92
N CYS A 163 6.56 21.63 -8.27
CA CYS A 163 7.46 20.66 -7.65
C CYS A 163 7.54 19.36 -8.45
N LEU A 164 8.72 18.75 -8.43
CA LEU A 164 8.97 17.39 -8.90
C LEU A 164 9.06 16.47 -7.68
N ASN A 165 8.12 15.54 -7.55
CA ASN A 165 8.03 14.61 -6.43
C ASN A 165 8.59 13.25 -6.83
N LEU A 166 9.81 12.97 -6.40
CA LEU A 166 10.53 11.74 -6.71
C LEU A 166 10.36 10.74 -5.57
N SER A 167 10.04 9.49 -5.89
CA SER A 167 10.05 8.40 -4.92
C SER A 167 11.08 7.33 -5.30
N TYR A 168 11.61 6.67 -4.28
CA TYR A 168 12.48 5.52 -4.40
C TYR A 168 12.10 4.49 -3.36
N VAL A 169 12.05 3.23 -3.78
CA VAL A 169 11.97 2.08 -2.87
C VAL A 169 13.13 1.15 -3.20
N HIS A 170 13.92 0.80 -2.19
CA HIS A 170 15.05 -0.09 -2.36
C HIS A 170 14.59 -1.50 -2.75
N HIS A 171 15.47 -2.29 -3.37
CA HIS A 171 15.10 -3.58 -3.97
C HIS A 171 14.53 -4.61 -2.97
N ASN A 172 14.76 -4.42 -1.67
CA ASN A 172 14.24 -5.28 -0.61
C ASN A 172 12.90 -4.79 -0.02
N ASN A 173 12.37 -3.67 -0.50
CA ASN A 173 11.14 -3.02 -0.02
C ASN A 173 11.15 -2.63 1.47
N LYS A 174 12.31 -2.55 2.12
CA LYS A 174 12.41 -2.16 3.54
C LYS A 174 12.78 -0.69 3.74
N LEU A 175 13.24 -0.02 2.68
CA LEU A 175 13.62 1.39 2.69
C LEU A 175 12.90 2.09 1.54
N GLY A 176 12.27 3.22 1.86
CA GLY A 176 11.60 4.08 0.89
C GLY A 176 11.86 5.54 1.22
N ALA A 177 11.96 6.37 0.19
CA ALA A 177 12.17 7.80 0.34
C ALA A 177 11.33 8.58 -0.67
N ILE A 178 10.87 9.76 -0.27
CA ILE A 178 10.30 10.77 -1.17
C ILE A 178 11.18 12.01 -1.08
N LEU A 179 11.54 12.56 -2.24
CA LEU A 179 12.25 13.83 -2.37
C LEU A 179 11.43 14.77 -3.23
N SER A 180 11.04 15.90 -2.66
CA SER A 180 10.33 16.96 -3.36
C SER A 180 11.30 18.06 -3.73
N LEU A 181 11.44 18.30 -5.03
CA LEU A 181 12.30 19.34 -5.58
C LEU A 181 11.44 20.47 -6.11
N LYS A 182 11.63 21.68 -5.58
CA LYS A 182 11.08 22.89 -6.20
C LYS A 182 11.77 23.11 -7.54
N THR A 183 11.01 23.33 -8.60
CA THR A 183 11.55 23.49 -9.94
C THR A 183 11.06 24.80 -10.58
N GLY A 184 11.86 25.34 -11.51
CA GLY A 184 11.46 26.52 -12.30
C GLY A 184 10.45 26.16 -13.39
N GLU A 185 10.01 27.14 -14.19
CA GLU A 185 9.02 26.89 -15.25
C GLU A 185 9.53 25.87 -16.31
N LYS A 186 10.82 25.93 -16.63
CA LYS A 186 11.51 25.10 -17.63
C LYS A 186 12.27 23.91 -17.01
N THR A 187 11.59 23.07 -16.26
CA THR A 187 12.16 21.78 -15.86
C THR A 187 12.07 20.84 -17.06
N ASP A 188 13.17 20.68 -17.79
CA ASP A 188 13.27 19.62 -18.78
C ASP A 188 13.31 18.27 -18.04
N ILE A 189 12.19 17.55 -18.10
CA ILE A 189 12.06 16.18 -17.60
C ILE A 189 12.97 15.22 -18.41
N GLU A 190 13.59 15.69 -19.50
CA GLU A 190 14.47 14.91 -20.40
C GLU A 190 15.57 14.15 -19.64
N ASN A 191 16.05 14.65 -18.50
CA ASN A 191 17.07 13.99 -17.66
C ASN A 191 16.53 13.43 -16.33
N ILE A 192 15.25 13.06 -16.24
CA ILE A 192 14.63 12.52 -15.01
C ILE A 192 15.43 11.38 -14.37
N PHE A 193 16.14 10.56 -15.16
CA PHE A 193 16.98 9.48 -14.67
C PHE A 193 18.15 9.97 -13.82
N GLU A 194 18.82 11.06 -14.23
CA GLU A 194 19.91 11.67 -13.47
C GLU A 194 19.37 12.33 -12.19
N ILE A 195 18.22 13.01 -12.28
CA ILE A 195 17.59 13.63 -11.11
C ILE A 195 17.15 12.57 -10.09
N LYS A 196 16.68 11.39 -10.54
CA LYS A 196 16.36 10.27 -9.65
C LYS A 196 17.57 9.75 -8.84
N LYS A 197 18.81 10.03 -9.24
CA LYS A 197 19.99 9.71 -8.41
C LYS A 197 20.00 10.52 -7.11
N LEU A 198 19.34 11.68 -7.06
CA LEU A 198 19.23 12.49 -5.84
C LEU A 198 18.37 11.79 -4.78
N VAL A 199 17.21 11.23 -5.16
CA VAL A 199 16.37 10.48 -4.19
C VAL A 199 17.05 9.18 -3.76
N LEU A 200 17.82 8.54 -4.64
CA LEU A 200 18.65 7.39 -4.28
C LEU A 200 19.74 7.77 -3.28
N HIS A 201 20.45 8.87 -3.53
CA HIS A 201 21.44 9.40 -2.60
C HIS A 201 20.80 9.71 -1.26
N TYR A 202 19.70 10.47 -1.24
CA TYR A 202 18.96 10.80 -0.02
C TYR A 202 18.57 9.54 0.78
N ALA A 203 18.04 8.51 0.12
CA ALA A 203 17.70 7.25 0.76
C ALA A 203 18.93 6.54 1.38
N ALA A 204 20.09 6.60 0.73
CA ALA A 204 21.31 5.96 1.20
C ALA A 204 22.05 6.74 2.29
N SER A 205 21.97 8.08 2.26
CA SER A 205 22.73 8.97 3.14
C SER A 205 22.16 9.08 4.55
N ASN A 206 20.91 8.63 4.77
CA ASN A 206 20.17 8.82 6.02
C ASN A 206 20.24 10.26 6.54
N CYS A 207 20.16 11.24 5.63
CA CYS A 207 20.25 12.66 5.96
C CYS A 207 19.10 13.05 6.90
N LEU A 208 19.45 13.52 8.10
CA LEU A 208 18.48 14.01 9.08
C LEU A 208 18.00 15.43 8.78
N PHE A 209 18.81 16.20 8.05
CA PHE A 209 18.58 17.61 7.74
C PHE A 209 18.83 17.87 6.25
N LEU A 210 18.09 18.82 5.66
CA LEU A 210 18.25 19.22 4.26
C LEU A 210 19.30 20.33 4.11
N THR A 211 19.44 21.22 5.09
CA THR A 211 20.42 22.31 5.09
C THR A 211 21.17 22.41 6.41
N GLU A 212 22.31 23.12 6.41
CA GLU A 212 23.12 23.34 7.61
C GLU A 212 22.36 24.13 8.68
N GLU A 213 21.45 25.03 8.27
CA GLU A 213 20.67 25.86 9.19
C GLU A 213 19.59 25.06 9.94
N GLU A 214 19.16 23.92 9.40
CA GLU A 214 18.17 23.03 10.04
C GLU A 214 18.79 22.22 11.19
N VAL A 215 20.12 22.16 11.28
CA VAL A 215 20.82 21.42 12.33
C VAL A 215 20.62 22.11 13.67
N CYS A 216 19.79 21.52 14.53
CA CYS A 216 19.43 22.15 15.79
C CYS A 216 20.59 22.06 16.82
N PRO A 217 20.81 23.11 17.65
CA PRO A 217 21.90 23.13 18.64
C PRO A 217 21.89 21.93 19.60
N ASN A 218 20.71 21.46 19.99
CA ASN A 218 20.57 20.27 20.86
C ASN A 218 21.12 19.00 20.21
N TRP A 219 20.95 18.84 18.90
CA TRP A 219 21.50 17.68 18.18
C TRP A 219 23.04 17.75 18.13
N LEU A 220 23.60 18.95 17.90
CA LEU A 220 25.06 19.18 17.95
C LEU A 220 25.65 18.89 19.33
N GLU A 221 24.93 19.20 20.41
CA GLU A 221 25.37 18.90 21.77
C GLU A 221 25.34 17.39 22.06
N GLN A 222 24.33 16.67 21.57
CA GLN A 222 24.26 15.21 21.72
C GLN A 222 25.37 14.49 20.94
N GLU A 223 25.68 14.93 19.72
CA GLU A 223 26.77 14.36 18.93
C GLU A 223 28.16 14.59 19.54
N LYS A 224 28.40 15.71 20.23
CA LYS A 224 29.68 15.97 20.91
C LYS A 224 29.99 15.03 22.07
N ILE A 225 28.98 14.33 22.59
CA ILE A 225 29.08 13.43 23.75
C ILE A 225 29.32 11.97 23.32
N ASN A 226 29.08 11.64 22.04
CA ASN A 226 29.41 10.36 21.42
C ASN A 226 30.83 10.36 20.83
#